data_AF-A0A061ICQ8-F1
#
_entry.id   AF-A0A061ICQ8-F1
#
_cell.length_a   1.000
_cell.length_b   1.000
_cell.length_c   1.000
_cell.angle_alpha   90.00
_cell.angle_beta   90.00
_cell.angle_gamma   90.00
#
_symmetry.space_group_name_H-M   'P 1'
#
loop_
_entity.id
_entity.type
_entity.pdbx_description
1 polymer ?
#
loop_
_entity_poly.entity_id
_entity_poly.type
_entity_poly.pdbx_seq_one_letter_code
_entity_poly.pdbx_strand_id
1 'polypeptide(L)'
;MIVIPGMAIGHFVGGLIVDRLEMNSKSKLRFTVVTSIIALGLFMLILFVKCETVKFAGINEDYEGSGNLGNLTAPCNEKCACPSSIYASICGRDDIEYFSPCFAGCRASKYLDNEKLLWQYGL
;
A
#
# COMPACT_ATOMS: atom_id res chain seq x y z
N MET A 1 -8.44 -2.69 7.18
CA MET A 1 -9.89 -3.04 7.13
C MET A 1 -10.74 -2.01 7.88
N ILE A 2 -10.68 -0.73 7.50
CA ILE A 2 -11.44 0.35 8.15
C ILE A 2 -12.69 0.77 7.35
N VAL A 3 -12.74 0.42 6.07
CA VAL A 3 -13.78 0.88 5.14
C VAL A 3 -15.14 0.25 5.46
N ILE A 4 -15.16 -1.06 5.75
CA ILE A 4 -16.40 -1.80 6.05
C ILE A 4 -17.15 -1.23 7.26
N PRO A 5 -16.54 -1.08 8.46
CA PRO A 5 -17.25 -0.50 9.59
C PRO A 5 -17.63 0.97 9.33
N GLY A 6 -16.79 1.74 8.64
CA GLY A 6 -17.09 3.13 8.28
C GLY A 6 -18.34 3.26 7.40
N MET A 7 -18.49 2.40 6.39
CA MET A 7 -19.67 2.39 5.52
C MET A 7 -20.96 2.05 6.29
N ALA A 8 -20.89 1.07 7.19
CA ALA A 8 -22.05 0.68 8.00
C ALA A 8 -22.53 1.82 8.89
N ILE A 9 -21.61 2.50 9.57
CA ILE A 9 -21.91 3.65 10.43
C ILE A 9 -22.50 4.79 9.61
N GLY A 10 -21.89 5.13 8.47
CA GLY A 10 -22.35 6.22 7.60
C GLY A 10 -23.77 6.00 7.07
N HIS A 11 -24.10 4.78 6.62
CA HIS A 11 -25.45 4.46 6.17
C HIS A 11 -26.48 4.56 7.30
N PHE A 12 -26.15 4.01 8.48
CA PHE A 12 -27.05 4.04 9.62
C PHE A 12 -27.35 5.47 10.07
N VAL A 13 -26.32 6.30 10.21
CA VAL A 13 -26.47 7.72 10.58
C VAL A 13 -27.25 8.48 9.51
N GLY A 14 -26.95 8.28 8.22
CA GLY A 14 -27.69 8.90 7.13
C GLY A 14 -29.18 8.55 7.14
N GLY A 15 -29.51 7.28 7.41
CA GLY A 15 -30.89 6.82 7.58
C GLY A 15 -31.59 7.48 8.77
N LEU A 16 -30.93 7.52 9.93
CA LEU A 16 -31.46 8.16 11.14
C LEU A 16 -31.72 9.66 10.93
N ILE A 17 -30.86 10.37 10.20
CA ILE A 17 -31.05 11.80 9.91
C ILE A 17 -32.32 12.02 9.10
N VAL A 18 -32.54 11.22 8.05
CA VAL A 18 -33.72 11.35 7.18
C VAL A 18 -35.01 11.00 7.93
N ASP A 19 -34.93 10.02 8.82
CA ASP A 19 -36.05 9.57 9.66
C ASP A 19 -36.40 10.62 10.74
N ARG A 20 -35.42 11.10 11.50
CA ARG A 20 -35.63 12.03 12.63
C ARG A 20 -36.00 13.44 12.22
N LEU A 21 -35.61 13.90 11.04
CA LEU A 21 -35.90 15.26 10.55
C LEU A 21 -37.21 15.36 9.77
N GLU A 22 -37.98 14.27 9.65
CA GLU A 22 -39.29 14.21 8.96
C GLU A 22 -39.28 14.97 7.62
N MET A 23 -38.27 14.70 6.80
CA MET A 23 -37.99 15.52 5.61
C MET A 23 -39.02 15.28 4.51
N ASN A 24 -39.57 16.36 3.95
CA ASN A 24 -40.40 16.30 2.74
C ASN A 24 -39.64 15.71 1.53
N SER A 25 -40.35 15.19 0.53
CA SER A 25 -39.74 14.56 -0.66
C SER A 25 -38.74 15.47 -1.39
N LYS A 26 -39.02 16.78 -1.45
CA LYS A 26 -38.10 17.78 -2.02
C LYS A 26 -36.83 17.94 -1.17
N SER A 27 -36.95 17.88 0.15
CA SER A 27 -35.85 18.02 1.10
C SER A 27 -34.92 16.81 1.08
N LYS A 28 -35.46 15.59 0.91
CA LYS A 28 -34.65 14.37 0.73
C LYS A 28 -33.77 14.44 -0.51
N LEU A 29 -34.36 14.84 -1.65
CA LEU A 29 -33.63 15.02 -2.90
C LEU A 29 -32.51 16.06 -2.74
N ARG A 30 -32.82 17.21 -2.14
CA ARG A 30 -31.83 18.27 -1.87
C ARG A 30 -30.71 17.78 -0.97
N PHE A 31 -31.03 17.04 0.08
CA PHE A 31 -30.04 16.48 0.99
C PHE A 31 -29.06 15.56 0.25
N THR A 32 -29.57 14.59 -0.52
CA THR A 32 -28.72 13.69 -1.31
C THR A 32 -27.83 14.44 -2.30
N VAL A 33 -28.36 15.45 -3.00
CA VAL A 33 -27.56 16.26 -3.94
C VAL A 33 -26.45 17.02 -3.20
N VAL A 34 -26.77 17.66 -2.08
CA VAL A 34 -25.79 18.39 -1.27
C VAL A 34 -24.70 17.47 -0.74
N THR A 35 -25.06 16.31 -0.17
CA THR A 35 -24.09 15.33 0.34
C THR A 35 -23.20 14.79 -0.77
N SER A 36 -23.73 14.58 -1.98
CA SER A 36 -22.94 14.14 -3.14
C SER A 36 -21.95 15.21 -3.60
N ILE A 37 -22.34 16.49 -3.61
CA ILE A 37 -21.43 17.60 -3.95
C ILE A 37 -20.30 17.68 -2.91
N ILE A 38 -20.62 17.56 -1.62
CA ILE A 38 -19.62 17.55 -0.55
C ILE A 38 -18.67 16.35 -0.71
N ALA A 39 -19.20 15.16 -0.97
CA ALA A 39 -18.39 13.95 -1.17
C ALA A 39 -17.45 14.09 -2.38
N LEU A 40 -17.94 14.63 -3.50
CA LEU A 40 -17.10 14.93 -4.66
C LEU A 40 -16.00 15.94 -4.33
N GLY A 41 -16.34 17.01 -3.61
CA GLY A 41 -15.35 18.00 -3.16
C GLY A 41 -14.27 17.39 -2.28
N LEU A 42 -14.64 16.57 -1.29
CA LEU A 42 -13.70 15.86 -0.42
C LEU A 42 -12.84 14.88 -1.23
N PHE A 43 -13.41 14.17 -2.21
CA PHE A 43 -12.65 13.28 -3.07
C PHE A 43 -11.62 14.04 -3.92
N MET A 44 -11.98 15.22 -4.44
CA MET A 44 -11.04 16.08 -5.16
C MET A 44 -9.89 16.54 -4.26
N LEU A 45 -10.12 16.80 -2.97
CA LEU A 45 -9.05 17.15 -2.03
C LEU A 45 -8.01 16.02 -1.90
N ILE A 46 -8.43 14.75 -1.97
CA ILE A 46 -7.51 13.60 -1.92
C ILE A 46 -6.49 13.65 -3.06
N LEU A 47 -6.86 14.16 -4.24
CA LEU A 47 -5.95 14.30 -5.38
C LEU A 47 -4.81 15.30 -5.11
N PHE A 48 -5.02 16.25 -4.19
CA PHE A 48 -4.01 17.23 -3.81
C PHE A 48 -3.17 16.80 -2.60
N VAL A 49 -3.55 15.73 -1.90
CA VAL A 49 -2.76 15.18 -0.78
C VAL A 49 -1.53 14.48 -1.34
N LYS A 50 -0.35 15.07 -1.11
CA LYS A 50 0.93 14.39 -1.35
C LYS A 50 1.25 13.51 -0.15
N CYS A 51 1.40 12.22 -0.37
CA CYS A 51 1.98 11.31 0.61
C CYS A 51 3.47 11.16 0.31
N GLU A 52 4.28 10.98 1.35
CA GLU A 52 5.67 10.54 1.18
C GLU A 52 5.65 9.13 0.59
N THR A 53 6.18 8.97 -0.62
CA THR A 53 6.23 7.68 -1.29
C THR A 53 7.26 6.80 -0.59
N VAL A 54 6.88 5.59 -0.22
CA VAL A 54 7.81 4.61 0.33
C VAL A 54 8.95 4.40 -0.66
N LYS A 55 10.18 4.47 -0.16
CA LYS A 55 11.38 4.17 -0.93
C LYS A 55 11.36 2.70 -1.31
N PHE A 56 11.18 2.40 -2.59
CA PHE A 56 11.02 1.02 -3.06
C PHE A 56 12.07 0.70 -4.12
N ALA A 57 12.94 -0.28 -3.83
CA ALA A 57 14.05 -0.65 -4.71
C ALA A 57 13.56 -1.20 -6.06
N GLY A 58 14.10 -0.64 -7.14
CA GLY A 58 13.72 -0.98 -8.52
C GLY A 58 12.40 -0.34 -8.99
N ILE A 59 11.71 0.43 -8.15
CA ILE A 59 10.47 1.16 -8.52
C ILE A 59 10.67 2.66 -8.38
N ASN A 60 10.93 3.13 -7.15
CA ASN A 60 11.11 4.55 -6.84
C ASN A 60 12.55 4.88 -6.38
N GLU A 61 13.36 3.86 -6.09
CA GLU A 61 14.78 3.96 -5.74
C GLU A 61 15.60 2.99 -6.60
N ASP A 62 16.83 3.34 -6.98
CA ASP A 62 17.67 2.57 -7.91
C ASP A 62 18.80 1.79 -7.24
N TYR A 63 18.56 1.16 -6.09
CA TYR A 63 19.58 0.41 -5.35
C TYR A 63 20.86 1.24 -5.11
N GLU A 64 20.72 2.46 -4.57
CA GLU A 64 21.82 3.39 -4.29
C GLU A 64 22.71 3.70 -5.52
N GLY A 65 22.12 3.86 -6.71
CA GLY A 65 22.80 4.17 -7.96
C GLY A 65 23.34 2.95 -8.72
N SER A 66 23.10 1.74 -8.22
CA SER A 66 23.62 0.50 -8.83
C SER A 66 22.61 -0.22 -9.72
N GLY A 67 21.32 0.11 -9.61
CA GLY A 67 20.22 -0.49 -10.36
C GLY A 67 19.68 0.41 -11.46
N ASN A 68 18.49 0.05 -11.97
CA ASN A 68 17.72 0.86 -12.90
C ASN A 68 16.27 0.98 -12.41
N LEU A 69 15.69 2.18 -12.47
CA LEU A 69 14.27 2.38 -12.17
C LEU A 69 13.40 1.55 -13.12
N GLY A 70 12.40 0.86 -12.56
CA GLY A 70 11.54 -0.08 -13.28
C GLY A 70 12.12 -1.49 -13.39
N ASN A 71 13.33 -1.76 -12.87
CA ASN A 71 13.90 -3.10 -12.81
C ASN A 71 14.20 -3.50 -11.36
N LEU A 72 13.59 -4.61 -10.93
CA LEU A 72 13.85 -5.19 -9.62
C LEU A 72 15.24 -5.84 -9.53
N THR A 73 15.92 -6.07 -10.65
CA THR A 73 17.25 -6.69 -10.70
C THR A 73 18.34 -5.63 -10.62
N ALA A 74 19.31 -5.86 -9.73
CA ALA A 74 20.48 -5.03 -9.49
C ALA A 74 21.72 -5.90 -9.27
N PRO A 75 22.94 -5.34 -9.31
CA PRO A 75 24.18 -6.12 -9.16
C PRO A 75 24.24 -6.96 -7.86
N CYS A 76 23.54 -6.55 -6.80
CA CYS A 76 23.48 -7.30 -5.53
C CYS A 76 22.66 -8.60 -5.61
N ASN A 77 21.72 -8.71 -6.56
CA ASN A 77 20.76 -9.81 -6.64
C ASN A 77 20.73 -10.51 -8.02
N GLU A 78 21.42 -9.98 -9.03
CA GLU A 78 21.44 -10.52 -10.40
C GLU A 78 21.91 -11.98 -10.47
N LYS A 79 22.75 -12.40 -9.52
CA LYS A 79 23.34 -13.75 -9.46
C LYS A 79 22.50 -14.74 -8.63
N CYS A 80 21.41 -14.28 -8.04
CA CYS A 80 20.60 -15.05 -7.11
C CYS A 80 19.47 -15.84 -7.75
N ALA A 81 19.14 -15.56 -9.03
CA ALA A 81 17.95 -16.10 -9.70
C ALA A 81 16.67 -15.92 -8.85
N CYS A 82 16.42 -14.70 -8.37
CA CYS A 82 15.29 -14.41 -7.49
C CYS A 82 13.93 -14.64 -8.18
N PRO A 83 13.01 -15.40 -7.57
CA PRO A 83 11.69 -15.61 -8.13
C PRO A 83 10.83 -14.34 -8.01
N SER A 84 10.34 -13.83 -9.14
CA SER A 84 9.39 -12.71 -9.20
C SER A 84 7.93 -13.13 -8.94
N SER A 85 7.66 -14.44 -8.83
CA SER A 85 6.33 -14.97 -8.52
C SER A 85 5.97 -14.88 -7.03
N ILE A 86 6.95 -14.69 -6.15
CA ILE A 86 6.75 -14.66 -4.69
C ILE A 86 7.04 -13.26 -4.18
N TYR A 87 5.97 -12.52 -3.90
CA TYR A 87 6.03 -11.24 -3.21
C TYR A 87 6.09 -11.45 -1.70
N ALA A 88 7.14 -10.96 -1.06
CA ALA A 88 7.34 -11.06 0.38
C ALA A 88 8.12 -9.83 0.85
N SER A 89 7.52 -8.65 0.78
CA SER A 89 8.27 -7.42 0.97
C SER A 89 8.88 -7.29 2.37
N ILE A 90 10.06 -6.67 2.41
CA ILE A 90 10.81 -6.40 3.63
C ILE A 90 11.31 -4.96 3.63
N CYS A 91 11.45 -4.37 4.81
CA CYS A 91 12.13 -3.11 5.00
C CYS A 91 13.58 -3.39 5.39
N GLY A 92 14.53 -2.91 4.58
CA GLY A 92 15.96 -3.01 4.90
C GLY A 92 16.40 -1.99 5.95
N ARG A 93 17.64 -2.11 6.44
CA ARG A 93 18.23 -1.16 7.41
C ARG A 93 18.47 0.23 6.80
N ASP A 94 18.47 0.30 5.49
CA ASP A 94 18.59 1.46 4.63
C ASP A 94 17.27 2.23 4.44
N ASP A 95 16.20 1.84 5.15
CA ASP A 95 14.85 2.39 5.03
C ASP A 95 14.26 2.25 3.60
N ILE A 96 14.74 1.26 2.85
CA ILE A 96 14.25 0.90 1.51
C ILE A 96 13.45 -0.39 1.60
N GLU A 97 12.29 -0.41 0.95
CA GLU A 97 11.46 -1.59 0.77
C GLU A 97 11.91 -2.38 -0.46
N TYR A 98 12.03 -3.70 -0.29
CA TYR A 98 12.44 -4.64 -1.33
C TYR A 98 11.30 -5.61 -1.65
N PHE A 99 11.20 -6.03 -2.91
CA PHE A 99 10.14 -6.96 -3.37
C PHE A 99 10.13 -8.29 -2.60
N SER A 100 11.31 -8.80 -2.26
CA SER A 100 11.49 -9.96 -1.38
C SER A 100 12.89 -9.93 -0.75
N PRO A 101 13.17 -10.76 0.26
CA PRO A 101 14.50 -10.84 0.87
C PRO A 101 15.60 -11.17 -0.14
N CYS A 102 15.29 -11.95 -1.19
CA CYS A 102 16.23 -12.26 -2.26
C CYS A 102 16.63 -11.01 -3.04
N PHE A 103 15.67 -10.13 -3.33
CA PHE A 103 15.93 -8.91 -4.08
C PHE A 103 16.75 -7.89 -3.28
N ALA A 104 16.77 -7.98 -1.95
CA ALA A 104 17.69 -7.21 -1.09
C ALA A 104 19.16 -7.72 -1.15
N GLY A 105 19.39 -8.91 -1.72
CA GLY A 105 20.71 -9.50 -1.92
C GLY A 105 20.89 -10.85 -1.21
N CYS A 106 21.83 -11.66 -1.71
CA CYS A 106 22.03 -13.04 -1.25
C CYS A 106 23.40 -13.26 -0.62
N ARG A 107 23.68 -12.57 0.49
CA ARG A 107 24.85 -12.91 1.32
C ARG A 107 24.55 -14.17 2.15
N ALA A 108 25.08 -15.30 1.67
CA ALA A 108 25.19 -16.62 2.31
C ALA A 108 23.98 -17.14 3.11
N SER A 109 23.33 -18.18 2.58
CA SER A 109 22.46 -19.06 3.35
C SER A 109 23.28 -19.93 4.31
N LYS A 110 22.81 -20.12 5.54
CA LYS A 110 23.24 -21.27 6.36
C LYS A 110 22.32 -22.45 6.06
N TYR A 111 22.90 -23.59 5.74
CA TYR A 111 22.19 -24.87 5.74
C TYR A 111 21.93 -25.24 7.22
N LEU A 112 20.70 -25.06 7.67
CA LEU A 112 20.20 -25.80 8.82
C LEU A 112 19.74 -27.16 8.29
N ASP A 113 20.30 -28.21 8.87
CA ASP A 113 20.07 -29.61 8.56
C ASP A 113 18.60 -29.89 8.16
N ASN A 114 18.40 -30.27 6.89
CA ASN A 114 17.16 -30.80 6.30
C ASN A 114 15.83 -30.04 6.46
N GLU A 115 15.81 -28.72 6.70
CA GLU A 115 14.59 -27.91 6.44
C GLU A 115 14.91 -26.53 5.82
N LYS A 116 14.19 -26.26 4.72
CA LYS A 116 14.03 -25.03 3.91
C LYS A 116 14.92 -23.82 4.29
N LEU A 117 15.66 -23.34 3.28
CA LEU A 117 16.40 -22.07 3.25
C LEU A 117 15.59 -20.91 3.89
N LEU A 118 15.93 -20.59 5.14
CA LEU A 118 15.47 -19.38 5.81
C LEU A 118 16.45 -18.26 5.42
N TRP A 119 15.92 -17.20 4.79
CA TRP A 119 16.66 -15.97 4.52
C TRP A 119 17.13 -15.35 5.84
N GLN A 120 18.37 -15.61 6.23
CA GLN A 120 18.93 -15.13 7.49
C GLN A 120 19.73 -13.86 7.23
N TYR A 121 19.19 -12.72 7.67
CA TYR A 121 19.79 -11.39 7.56
C TYR A 121 21.22 -11.37 8.11
N GLY A 122 22.18 -10.93 7.29
CA GLY A 122 23.48 -10.47 7.78
C GLY A 122 23.31 -9.08 8.40
N LEU A 123 23.42 -9.00 9.73
CA LEU A 123 23.51 -7.75 10.47
C LEU A 123 24.72 -6.91 10.06
#